data_AF-A0A7N5JZF2-F1
#
_entry.id   AF-A0A7N5JZF2-F1
#
_cell.length_a   1.000
_cell.length_b   1.000
_cell.length_c   1.000
_cell.angle_alpha   90.00
_cell.angle_beta   90.00
_cell.angle_gamma   90.00
#
_symmetry.space_group_name_H-M   'P 1'
#
loop_
_entity.id
_entity.type
_entity.pdbx_description
1 polymer ?
#
loop_
_entity_poly.entity_id
_entity_poly.type
_entity_poly.pdbx_seq_one_letter_code
_entity_poly.pdbx_strand_id
1 'polypeptide(L)' 'SSTFCTNIPIIKAVLIVLHLCWFPQAQQAPTDVKQFCLQNAPHDLLLTGVSSRANPFRPQKVCSFS' A
#
# COMPACT_ATOMS: atom_id res chain seq x y z
N SER A 1 -39.08 15.42 -25.26
CA SER A 1 -38.68 15.03 -23.90
C SER A 1 -37.16 15.09 -23.82
N SER A 2 -36.58 15.83 -22.89
CA SER A 2 -35.13 16.10 -22.89
C SER A 2 -34.32 14.85 -22.53
N THR A 3 -33.19 14.63 -23.21
CA THR A 3 -32.23 13.55 -22.94
C THR A 3 -31.76 13.51 -21.49
N PHE A 4 -31.86 14.64 -20.78
CA PHE A 4 -31.57 14.74 -19.36
C PHE A 4 -32.50 13.86 -18.51
N CYS A 5 -33.82 13.91 -18.73
CA CYS A 5 -34.79 13.15 -17.93
C CYS A 5 -34.68 11.64 -18.12
N THR A 6 -34.28 11.17 -19.30
CA THR A 6 -34.08 9.74 -19.59
C THR A 6 -32.81 9.16 -18.96
N ASN A 7 -31.81 9.98 -18.66
CA ASN A 7 -30.54 9.52 -18.07
C ASN A 7 -30.54 9.49 -16.54
N ILE A 8 -31.50 10.14 -15.87
CA ILE A 8 -31.65 10.10 -14.40
C ILE A 8 -31.62 8.67 -13.82
N PRO A 9 -32.38 7.69 -14.33
CA PRO A 9 -32.32 6.33 -13.78
C PRO A 9 -30.95 5.67 -13.96
N ILE A 10 -30.28 5.94 -15.08
CA ILE A 10 -28.95 5.40 -15.38
C ILE A 10 -27.92 6.00 -14.41
N ILE A 11 -27.94 7.31 -14.22
CA ILE A 11 -27.04 8.00 -13.29
C ILE A 11 -27.25 7.49 -11.86
N LYS A 12 -28.51 7.31 -11.43
CA LYS A 12 -28.82 6.71 -10.13
C LYS A 12 -28.26 5.30 -10.00
N ALA A 13 -28.42 4.45 -11.01
CA ALA A 13 -27.87 3.09 -11.00
C ALA A 13 -26.34 3.09 -10.90
N VAL A 14 -25.66 3.96 -11.66
CA VAL A 14 -24.20 4.10 -11.61
C VAL A 14 -23.73 4.55 -10.23
N LEU A 15 -24.39 5.54 -9.63
CA LEU A 15 -24.08 5.99 -8.28
C LEU A 15 -24.28 4.89 -7.23
N ILE A 16 -25.34 4.09 -7.35
CA ILE A 16 -25.60 2.95 -6.45
C ILE A 16 -24.48 1.92 -6.58
N VAL A 17 -24.09 1.55 -7.81
CA VAL A 17 -23.01 0.58 -8.04
C VAL A 17 -21.67 1.10 -7.50
N LEU A 18 -21.35 2.38 -7.74
CA LEU A 18 -20.16 3.01 -7.16
C LEU A 18 -20.17 2.96 -5.64
N HIS A 19 -21.29 3.27 -5.01
CA HIS A 19 -21.38 3.31 -3.55
C HIS A 19 -21.35 1.92 -2.91
N LEU A 20 -21.97 0.91 -3.53
CA LEU A 20 -22.07 -0.43 -2.96
C LEU A 20 -20.84 -1.29 -3.24
N CYS A 21 -20.25 -1.20 -4.43
CA CYS A 21 -19.21 -2.12 -4.86
C CYS A 21 -17.82 -1.47 -4.87
N TRP A 22 -17.72 -0.23 -5.35
CA TRP A 22 -16.42 0.41 -5.54
C TRP A 22 -15.93 1.16 -4.29
N PHE A 23 -16.78 1.96 -3.68
CA PHE A 23 -16.41 2.85 -2.58
C PHE A 23 -15.87 2.11 -1.35
N PRO A 24 -16.46 0.99 -0.88
CA PRO A 24 -15.93 0.26 0.28
C PRO A 24 -14.53 -0.29 0.01
N GLN A 25 -14.30 -0.85 -1.18
CA GLN A 25 -13.00 -1.39 -1.57
C GLN A 25 -11.95 -0.28 -1.72
N ALA A 26 -12.35 0.89 -2.25
CA ALA A 26 -11.48 2.05 -2.38
C ALA A 26 -11.07 2.66 -1.03
N GLN A 27 -11.89 2.52 0.01
CA GLN A 27 -11.56 2.92 1.38
C GLN A 27 -10.66 1.89 2.08
N GLN A 28 -10.93 0.60 1.87
CA GLN A 28 -10.22 -0.46 2.55
C GLN A 28 -8.82 -0.70 1.97
N ALA A 29 -8.65 -0.68 0.65
CA ALA A 29 -7.37 -1.03 0.01
C ALA A 29 -6.19 -0.15 0.48
N PRO A 30 -6.30 1.18 0.59
CA PRO A 30 -5.23 2.01 1.15
C PRO A 30 -4.95 1.70 2.62
N THR A 31 -5.98 1.34 3.39
CA THR A 31 -5.88 0.99 4.81
C THR A 31 -5.13 -0.33 5.00
N ASP A 32 -5.46 -1.35 4.19
CA ASP A 32 -4.80 -2.65 4.21
C ASP A 32 -3.33 -2.54 3.83
N VAL A 33 -3.01 -1.80 2.76
CA VAL A 33 -1.63 -1.57 2.33
C VAL A 33 -0.85 -0.84 3.43
N LYS A 34 -1.43 0.21 4.02
CA LYS A 34 -0.80 0.94 5.12
C LYS A 34 -0.53 0.01 6.31
N GLN A 35 -1.50 -0.82 6.68
CA GLN A 35 -1.36 -1.73 7.81
C GLN A 35 -0.28 -2.78 7.55
N PHE A 36 -0.25 -3.35 6.34
CA PHE A 36 0.80 -4.26 5.92
C PHE A 36 2.19 -3.61 6.02
N CYS A 37 2.34 -2.39 5.51
CA CYS A 37 3.60 -1.66 5.61
C CYS A 37 4.00 -1.41 7.07
N LEU A 38 3.08 -1.00 7.94
CA LEU A 38 3.36 -0.75 9.35
C LEU A 38 3.75 -2.01 10.11
N GLN A 39 3.12 -3.15 9.81
CA GLN A 39 3.46 -4.44 10.42
C GLN A 39 4.85 -4.92 10.01
N ASN A 40 5.26 -4.67 8.77
CA ASN A 40 6.53 -5.16 8.24
C ASN A 40 7.68 -4.15 8.40
N ALA A 41 7.39 -2.88 8.67
CA ALA A 41 8.41 -1.83 8.79
C ALA A 41 9.54 -2.17 9.78
N PRO A 42 9.29 -2.77 10.96
CA PRO A 42 10.36 -3.18 11.88
C PRO A 42 11.24 -4.33 11.37
N HIS A 43 10.74 -5.13 10.43
CA HIS A 43 11.46 -6.25 9.84
C HIS A 43 12.23 -5.85 8.56
N ASP A 44 11.91 -4.68 8.02
CA ASP A 44 12.63 -4.13 6.88
C ASP A 44 13.98 -3.55 7.33
N LEU A 45 15.05 -4.26 6.99
CA LEU A 45 16.43 -3.93 7.32
C LEU A 45 16.88 -2.60 6.68
N LEU A 46 16.21 -2.13 5.61
CA LEU A 46 16.48 -0.84 5.00
C LEU A 46 15.87 0.31 5.81
N LEU A 47 14.73 0.07 6.46
CA LEU A 47 14.03 1.08 7.26
C LEU A 47 14.59 1.17 8.68
N THR A 48 14.86 0.03 9.30
CA THR A 48 15.39 -0.05 10.69
C THR A 48 16.90 0.13 10.76
N GLY A 49 17.59 -0.09 9.64
CA GLY A 49 19.03 -0.18 9.61
C GLY A 49 19.53 -1.46 10.28
N VAL A 50 20.73 -1.89 9.87
CA VAL A 50 21.40 -3.04 10.48
C VAL A 50 22.72 -2.61 11.09
N SER A 51 23.06 -3.18 12.23
CA SER A 51 24.41 -3.03 12.77
C SER A 51 25.44 -3.54 11.76
N SER A 52 26.63 -2.95 11.74
CA SER A 52 27.70 -3.38 10.83
C SER A 52 27.96 -4.89 10.93
N ARG A 53 27.89 -5.48 12.12
CA ARG A 53 28.09 -6.92 12.34
C ARG A 53 26.99 -7.78 11.72
N ALA A 54 25.74 -7.31 11.72
CA ALA A 54 24.60 -8.02 11.15
C ALA A 54 24.40 -7.75 9.65
N ASN A 55 25.16 -6.82 9.06
CA ASN A 55 25.10 -6.54 7.63
C ASN A 55 25.83 -7.63 6.82
N PRO A 56 25.11 -8.44 6.01
CA PRO A 56 25.72 -9.49 5.20
C PRO A 56 26.60 -8.94 4.06
N PHE A 57 26.41 -7.67 3.68
CA PHE A 57 27.21 -6.97 2.68
C PHE A 57 28.45 -6.27 3.24
N ARG A 58 28.71 -6.39 4.56
CA ARG A 58 29.88 -5.71 5.14
C ARG A 58 31.17 -6.26 4.52
N PRO A 59 32.12 -5.41 4.09
CA PRO A 59 33.44 -5.88 3.72
C PRO A 59 34.09 -6.63 4.89
N GLN A 60 34.63 -7.82 4.64
CA GLN A 60 35.40 -8.52 5.67
C GLN A 60 36.67 -7.72 5.96
N LYS A 61 36.86 -7.33 7.23
CA LYS A 61 38.19 -6.89 7.68
C LYS A 61 39.10 -8.11 7.66
N VAL A 62 39.86 -8.27 6.59
CA VAL A 62 41.03 -9.15 6.59
C VAL A 62 42.02 -8.56 7.58
N CYS A 63 42.36 -9.30 8.62
CA CYS A 63 43.42 -8.90 9.54
C CYS A 63 44.75 -8.99 8.78
N SER A 64 45.37 -7.86 8.49
CA SER A 64 46.78 -7.82 8.14
C SER A 64 47.57 -8.13 9.41
N PHE A 65 48.20 -9.31 9.47
CA PHE A 65 49.17 -9.61 10.51
C PHE A 65 50.43 -8.80 10.22
N SER A 66 50.63 -7.72 10.98
CA SER A 66 51.93 -7.05 11.13
C SER A 66 52.70 -7.67 12.28
#